data_AF-A7LLV8-F1
#
_entry.id   AF-A7LLV8-F1
#
_cell.length_a   1.000
_cell.length_b   1.000
_cell.length_c   1.000
_cell.angle_alpha   90.00
_cell.angle_beta   90.00
_cell.angle_gamma   90.00
#
_symmetry.space_group_name_H-M   'P 1'
#
loop_
_entity.id
_entity.type
_entity.pdbx_description
1 polymer ?
#
loop_
_entity_poly.entity_id
_entity_poly.type
_entity_poly.pdbx_seq_one_letter_code
_entity_poly.pdbx_strand_id
1 'polypeptide(L)'
;PGMVTTDLLMSGANTKQAKFFINVLAEPADVVAEYIVPSIRSVPANGSTKPTCIRFLTGIKAYTKIFSRIAFGARRNRFVVEE
;
A
#
# COMPACT_ATOMS: atom_id res chain seq x y z
N PRO A 1 -6.51 -5.74 -0.25
CA PRO A 1 -5.32 -5.75 0.62
C PRO A 1 -4.19 -4.89 0.02
N GLY A 2 -3.80 -3.80 0.69
CA GLY A 2 -2.64 -2.99 0.28
C GLY A 2 -1.37 -3.41 1.01
N MET A 3 -0.20 -3.07 0.47
CA MET A 3 1.07 -3.25 1.17
C MET A 3 1.25 -2.14 2.20
N VAL A 4 1.51 -2.52 3.45
CA VAL A 4 1.78 -1.63 4.57
C VAL A 4 3.20 -1.90 5.06
N THR A 5 3.95 -0.85 5.42
CA THR A 5 5.29 -0.99 6.00
C THR A 5 5.20 -1.54 7.42
N THR A 6 5.18 -2.86 7.56
CA THR A 6 5.21 -3.56 8.84
C THR A 6 6.57 -4.21 9.06
N ASP A 7 6.93 -4.49 10.31
CA ASP A 7 8.19 -5.16 10.64
C ASP A 7 8.33 -6.52 9.93
N LEU A 8 7.21 -7.25 9.80
CA LEU A 8 7.16 -8.52 9.07
C LEU A 8 7.40 -8.36 7.56
N LEU A 9 6.88 -7.28 6.97
CA LEU A 9 7.10 -6.98 5.56
C LEU A 9 8.55 -6.54 5.31
N MET A 10 9.10 -5.74 6.23
CA MET A 10 10.47 -5.25 6.16
C MET A 10 11.51 -6.35 6.44
N SER A 11 11.22 -7.31 7.32
CA SER A 11 12.10 -8.46 7.57
C SER A 11 12.28 -9.37 6.36
N GLY A 12 11.34 -9.32 5.40
CA GLY A 12 11.40 -10.04 4.13
C GLY A 12 12.13 -9.30 3.01
N ALA A 13 12.64 -8.08 3.23
CA ALA A 13 13.21 -7.21 2.20
C ALA A 13 14.63 -7.61 1.73
N ASN A 14 14.89 -8.92 1.63
CA ASN A 14 16.23 -9.47 1.39
C ASN A 14 16.54 -9.64 -0.11
N THR A 15 15.53 -9.60 -0.98
CA THR A 15 15.70 -9.76 -2.43
C THR A 15 15.53 -8.43 -3.16
N LYS A 16 16.22 -8.25 -4.30
CA LYS A 16 16.11 -7.03 -5.12
C LYS A 16 14.67 -6.75 -5.56
N GLN A 17 13.93 -7.80 -5.87
CA GLN A 17 12.51 -7.70 -6.26
C GLN A 17 11.65 -7.24 -5.08
N ALA A 18 11.86 -7.80 -3.87
CA ALA A 18 11.12 -7.38 -2.68
C ALA A 18 11.37 -5.90 -2.38
N LYS A 19 12.62 -5.44 -2.41
CA LYS A 19 12.99 -4.03 -2.20
C LYS A 19 12.25 -3.10 -3.18
N PHE A 20 12.21 -3.47 -4.46
CA PHE A 20 11.47 -2.73 -5.48
C PHE A 20 9.98 -2.61 -5.14
N PHE A 21 9.30 -3.74 -4.87
CA PHE A 21 7.87 -3.71 -4.58
C PHE A 21 7.55 -2.96 -3.28
N ILE A 22 8.39 -3.11 -2.24
CA ILE A 22 8.27 -2.38 -0.97
C ILE A 22 8.35 -0.87 -1.21
N ASN A 23 9.38 -0.41 -1.91
CA ASN A 23 9.56 1.01 -2.20
C ASN A 23 8.43 1.61 -3.06
N VAL A 24 7.89 0.84 -4.00
CA VAL A 24 6.86 1.31 -4.93
C VAL A 24 5.48 1.29 -4.28
N LEU A 25 5.11 0.17 -3.67
CA LEU A 25 3.73 -0.14 -3.30
C LEU A 25 3.42 0.05 -1.83
N ALA A 26 4.42 -0.08 -0.94
CA ALA A 26 4.17 0.04 0.49
C ALA A 26 3.84 1.48 0.87
N GLU A 27 2.90 1.62 1.80
CA GLU A 27 2.59 2.88 2.46
C GLU A 27 2.76 2.72 3.97
N PRO A 28 3.08 3.82 4.68
CA PRO A 28 3.16 3.80 6.13
C PRO A 28 1.80 3.51 6.76
N ALA A 29 1.82 2.87 7.93
CA ALA A 29 0.61 2.46 8.64
C ALA A 29 -0.34 3.64 8.92
N ASP A 30 0.19 4.80 9.27
CA ASP A 30 -0.59 6.00 9.58
C ASP A 30 -1.44 6.47 8.39
N VAL A 31 -0.83 6.50 7.19
CA VAL A 31 -1.53 6.89 5.94
C VAL A 31 -2.62 5.88 5.57
N VAL A 32 -2.36 4.59 5.81
CA VAL A 32 -3.36 3.56 5.55
C VAL A 32 -4.50 3.64 6.58
N ALA A 33 -4.18 3.90 7.85
CA ALA A 33 -5.16 4.06 8.91
C ALA A 33 -6.08 5.25 8.66
N GLU A 34 -5.54 6.38 8.18
CA GLU A 34 -6.32 7.57 7.81
C GLU A 34 -7.40 7.26 6.76
N TYR A 35 -7.13 6.34 5.83
CA TYR A 35 -8.13 5.91 4.85
C TYR A 35 -9.08 4.84 5.40
N ILE A 36 -8.55 3.83 6.10
CA ILE A 36 -9.32 2.66 6.53
C ILE A 36 -10.26 3.00 7.68
N VAL A 37 -9.82 3.79 8.66
CA VAL A 37 -10.62 4.08 9.87
C VAL A 37 -11.95 4.76 9.53
N PRO A 38 -12.00 5.83 8.71
CA PRO A 38 -13.27 6.42 8.29
C PRO A 38 -14.10 5.46 7.41
N SER A 39 -13.43 4.69 6.55
CA SER A 39 -14.10 3.73 5.67
C SER A 39 -14.80 2.61 6.44
N ILE A 40 -14.22 2.13 7.54
CA ILE A 40 -14.86 1.14 8.41
C ILE A 40 -16.03 1.77 9.18
N ARG A 41 -15.85 2.98 9.70
CA ARG A 41 -16.89 3.70 10.46
C ARG A 41 -18.12 4.05 9.62
N SER A 42 -17.95 4.25 8.31
CA SER A 42 -19.07 4.58 7.41
C SER A 42 -19.95 3.38 7.06
N VAL A 43 -19.43 2.15 7.10
CA VAL A 43 -20.21 0.93 6.79
C VAL A 43 -21.45 0.76 7.68
N PRO A 44 -21.34 0.79 9.02
CA PRO A 44 -22.52 0.69 9.89
C PRO A 44 -23.41 1.95 9.80
N ALA A 45 -22.83 3.13 9.60
CA ALA A 45 -23.58 4.37 9.46
C ALA A 45 -24.49 4.37 8.21
N ASN A 46 -24.10 3.66 7.15
CA ASN A 46 -24.89 3.51 5.93
C ASN A 46 -25.98 2.43 6.01
N GLY A 47 -26.13 1.73 7.14
CA GLY A 47 -27.18 0.71 7.34
C GLY A 47 -27.06 -0.52 6.44
N SER A 48 -25.92 -0.72 5.77
CA SER A 48 -25.71 -1.83 4.85
C SER A 48 -25.45 -3.13 5.62
N THR A 49 -26.31 -4.13 5.43
CA THR A 49 -26.14 -5.49 5.96
C THR A 49 -25.24 -6.37 5.09
N LYS A 50 -24.75 -5.84 3.95
CA LYS A 50 -23.90 -6.58 3.03
C LYS A 50 -22.43 -6.57 3.48
N PRO A 51 -21.70 -7.70 3.34
CA PRO A 51 -20.26 -7.74 3.58
C PRO A 51 -19.56 -6.75 2.64
N THR A 52 -18.94 -5.72 3.22
CA THR A 52 -18.30 -4.63 2.46
C THR A 52 -16.80 -4.83 2.44
N CYS A 53 -16.23 -5.11 1.26
CA CYS A 53 -14.78 -5.25 1.10
C CYS A 53 -14.12 -3.88 0.92
N ILE A 54 -13.33 -3.43 1.91
CA ILE A 54 -12.60 -2.16 1.84
C ILE A 54 -11.22 -2.41 1.23
N ARG A 55 -10.90 -1.70 0.15
CA ARG A 55 -9.64 -1.87 -0.60
C ARG A 55 -8.89 -0.56 -0.70
N PHE A 56 -7.83 -0.42 0.10
CA PHE A 56 -6.93 0.74 0.03
C PHE A 56 -6.14 0.79 -1.28
N LEU A 57 -5.48 -0.32 -1.62
CA LEU A 57 -4.75 -0.50 -2.87
C LEU A 57 -5.68 -1.17 -3.89
N THR A 58 -6.19 -0.37 -4.82
CA THR A 58 -6.91 -0.87 -6.00
C THR A 58 -5.91 -1.21 -7.11
N GLY A 59 -6.31 -2.05 -8.06
CA GLY A 59 -5.44 -2.42 -9.20
C GLY A 59 -4.94 -1.18 -9.94
N ILE A 60 -5.84 -0.22 -10.22
CA ILE A 60 -5.51 1.05 -10.87
C ILE A 60 -4.42 1.79 -10.07
N LYS A 61 -4.58 1.97 -8.75
CA LYS A 61 -3.57 2.64 -7.91
C LYS A 61 -2.22 1.92 -7.95
N ALA A 62 -2.20 0.59 -7.97
CA ALA A 62 -0.97 -0.18 -8.07
C ALA A 62 -0.27 0.02 -9.42
N TYR A 63 -1.02 -0.07 -10.53
CA TYR A 63 -0.48 0.18 -11.87
C TYR A 63 0.05 1.60 -12.02
N THR A 64 -0.67 2.62 -11.53
CA THR A 64 -0.20 4.01 -11.57
C THR A 64 1.10 4.18 -10.79
N LYS A 65 1.24 3.56 -9.60
CA LYS A 65 2.49 3.62 -8.82
C LYS A 65 3.65 2.93 -9.54
N ILE A 66 3.44 1.74 -10.10
CA ILE A 66 4.46 1.02 -10.85
C ILE A 66 4.84 1.77 -12.14
N PHE A 67 3.87 2.33 -12.85
CA PHE A 67 4.13 3.15 -14.02
C PHE A 67 4.93 4.40 -13.67
N SER A 68 4.54 5.12 -12.61
CA SER A 68 5.27 6.30 -12.13
C SER A 68 6.72 5.97 -11.74
N ARG A 69 6.94 4.75 -11.23
CA ARG A 69 8.26 4.22 -10.91
C ARG A 69 9.12 4.03 -12.15
N ILE A 70 8.56 3.43 -13.20
CA ILE A 70 9.27 3.09 -14.44
C ILE A 70 9.53 4.36 -15.28
N ALA A 71 8.53 5.24 -15.41
CA ALA A 71 8.60 6.42 -16.25
C ALA A 71 9.38 7.59 -15.61
N PHE A 72 9.26 7.78 -14.30
CA PHE A 72 9.81 8.96 -13.61
C PHE A 72 10.83 8.61 -12.51
N GLY A 73 11.14 7.33 -12.30
CA GLY A 73 12.07 6.91 -11.25
C GLY A 73 11.58 7.20 -9.82
N ALA A 74 10.32 7.58 -9.65
CA ALA A 74 9.76 7.98 -8.36
C ALA A 74 9.94 6.88 -7.30
N ARG A 75 10.19 7.26 -6.04
CA ARG A 75 10.29 6.34 -4.89
C ARG A 75 11.44 5.30 -4.93
N ARG A 76 12.54 5.53 -5.67
CA ARG A 76 13.78 4.73 -5.53
C ARG A 76 14.29 4.95 -4.11
N ASN A 77 14.36 3.92 -3.27
CA ASN A 77 14.95 4.02 -1.92
C ASN A 77 14.09 4.71 -0.85
N ARG A 78 12.76 4.67 -0.96
CA ARG A 78 11.89 5.26 0.06
C ARG A 78 12.00 4.58 1.42
N PHE A 79 12.12 3.25 1.45
CA PHE A 79 12.15 2.45 2.68
C PHE A 79 13.35 1.53 2.76
N VAL A 80 13.82 1.01 1.62
CA VAL A 80 14.99 0.13 1.55
C VAL A 80 15.88 0.59 0.40
N VAL A 81 17.19 0.68 0.64
CA VAL A 81 18.16 1.01 -0.41
C VAL A 81 18.20 -0.11 -1.46
N GLU A 82 17.92 0.23 -2.72
CA GLU A 82 18.04 -0.65 -3.88
C GLU A 82 19.46 -0.60 -4.45
N GLU A 83 20.04 -1.77 -4.71
CA GLU A 83 21.34 -1.97 -5.41
C GLU A 83 21.16 -2.34 -6.88
#